data_AF-A0A0A8YMA5-F1
#
_entry.id   AF-A0A0A8YMA5-F1
#
_cell.length_a   1.000
_cell.length_b   1.000
_cell.length_c   1.000
_cell.angle_alpha   90.00
_cell.angle_beta   90.00
_cell.angle_gamma   90.00
#
_symmetry.space_group_name_H-M   'P 1'
#
loop_
_entity.id
_entity.type
_entity.pdbx_description
1 polymer ?
#
loop_
_entity_poly.entity_id
_entity_poly.type
_entity_poly.pdbx_seq_one_letter_code
_entity_poly.pdbx_strand_id
1 'polypeptide(L)' 'MFYARDSPLQLLAYSDSTWASDPTDQRSVTGYCILLGSSPLAWKSKKQAAVSWSSTEAEL' A
#
# COMPACT_ATOMS: atom_id res chain seq x y z
N MET A 1 0.29 14.03 17.33
CA MET A 1 0.09 12.57 17.15
C MET A 1 0.52 11.92 18.46
N PHE A 2 -0.40 11.34 19.23
CA PHE A 2 -0.12 10.81 20.56
C PHE A 2 0.07 9.29 20.45
N TYR A 3 1.28 8.80 20.68
CA TYR A 3 1.53 7.37 20.87
C TYR A 3 1.23 7.00 22.31
N ALA A 4 0.45 5.94 22.53
CA ALA A 4 0.26 5.40 23.87
C ALA A 4 1.63 4.93 24.38
N ARG A 5 2.05 5.45 25.54
CA ARG A 5 3.39 5.23 26.13
C ARG A 5 3.72 3.75 26.39
N ASP A 6 2.69 2.92 26.51
CA ASP A 6 2.75 1.49 26.81
C ASP A 6 2.22 0.59 25.68
N SER A 7 1.91 1.13 24.49
CA SER A 7 1.56 0.26 23.37
C SER A 7 2.84 -0.44 22.86
N PRO A 8 2.82 -1.76 22.62
CA PRO A 8 3.95 -2.42 21.98
C PRO A 8 4.20 -1.72 20.64
N LEU A 9 5.38 -1.11 20.50
CA LEU A 9 5.82 -0.40 19.30
C LEU A 9 6.13 -1.43 18.21
N GLN A 10 5.08 -2.01 17.63
CA GLN A 10 5.17 -2.95 16.52
C GLN A 10 5.06 -2.18 15.22
N LEU A 11 6.11 -2.23 14.41
CA LEU A 11 6.09 -1.68 13.07
C LEU A 11 5.43 -2.71 12.14
N LEU A 12 4.23 -2.40 11.65
CA LEU A 12 3.48 -3.20 10.69
C LEU A 12 3.56 -2.52 9.33
N ALA A 13 3.92 -3.26 8.30
CA ALA A 13 3.94 -2.78 6.92
C ALA A 13 3.04 -3.67 6.07
N TYR A 14 2.10 -3.05 5.38
CA TYR A 14 1.21 -3.69 4.42
C TYR A 14 1.54 -3.16 3.03
N SER A 15 1.54 -4.04 2.04
CA SER A 15 1.64 -3.72 0.63
C SER A 15 0.45 -4.34 -0.07
N ASP A 16 -0.16 -3.59 -0.99
CA ASP A 16 -1.30 -4.03 -1.78
C ASP A 16 -1.15 -3.52 -3.21
N SER A 17 -1.52 -4.35 -4.18
CA SER A 17 -1.60 -3.96 -5.57
C SER A 17 -2.96 -4.35 -6.12
N THR A 18 -3.66 -3.37 -6.66
CA THR A 18 -4.94 -3.59 -7.35
C THR A 18 -4.68 -3.67 -8.85
N TRP A 19 -5.06 -4.80 -9.43
CA TRP A 19 -4.96 -5.03 -10.88
C TRP A 19 -6.05 -4.28 -11.64
N ALA A 20 -5.68 -3.65 -12.76
CA ALA A 20 -6.60 -3.02 -13.71
C ALA A 20 -7.65 -2.08 -13.09
N SER A 21 -7.34 -1.45 -11.95
CA SER A 21 -8.29 -0.65 -11.17
C SER A 21 -8.72 0.63 -11.90
N ASP A 22 -7.96 1.06 -12.91
CA ASP A 22 -8.28 2.20 -13.76
C ASP A 22 -8.92 1.75 -15.08
N PRO A 23 -10.23 2.01 -15.30
CA PRO A 23 -10.93 1.58 -16.51
C PRO A 23 -10.51 2.35 -17.78
N THR A 24 -9.70 3.41 -17.67
CA THR A 24 -9.24 4.22 -18.80
C THR A 24 -7.93 3.68 -19.37
N ASP A 25 -7.01 3.26 -18.50
CA ASP A 25 -5.65 2.88 -18.87
C ASP A 25 -5.30 1.42 -18.49
N GLN A 26 -6.18 0.70 -17.78
CA GLN A 26 -5.94 -0.66 -17.24
C GLN A 26 -4.67 -0.79 -16.38
N ARG A 27 -4.13 0.33 -15.91
CA ARG A 27 -2.91 0.35 -15.11
C ARG A 27 -3.23 -0.03 -13.67
N SER A 28 -2.38 -0.88 -13.12
CA SER A 28 -2.47 -1.28 -11.72
C SER A 28 -2.10 -0.13 -10.80
N VAL A 29 -2.63 -0.16 -9.58
CA VAL A 29 -2.27 0.79 -8.53
C VAL A 29 -1.64 0.01 -7.40
N THR A 30 -0.37 0.31 -7.12
CA THR A 30 0.39 -0.27 -6.00
C THR A 30 0.39 0.72 -4.86
N GLY A 31 0.10 0.26 -3.65
CA GLY A 31 0.16 1.06 -2.44
C GLY A 31 0.83 0.33 -1.30
N TYR A 32 1.33 1.09 -0.34
CA TYR A 32 1.80 0.56 0.94
C TYR A 32 1.27 1.40 2.09
N CYS A 33 1.12 0.78 3.24
CA CYS A 33 0.72 1.40 4.49
C CYS A 33 1.62 0.89 5.62
N ILE A 34 2.27 1.82 6.32
CA ILE A 34 3.11 1.56 7.48
C ILE A 34 2.34 2.05 8.70
N LEU A 35 2.10 1.14 9.63
CA LEU A 35 1.48 1.37 10.92
C LEU A 35 2.54 1.15 11.99
N LEU A 36 2.50 1.94 13.05
CA LEU A 36 3.26 1.68 14.26
C LEU A 36 2.25 1.49 15.39
N GLY A 37 2.19 0.30 15.97
CA GLY A 37 1.04 -0.14 16.77
C GLY A 37 -0.25 -0.02 15.96
N SER A 38 -1.22 0.73 16.49
CA SER A 38 -2.52 0.97 15.83
C SER A 38 -2.60 2.29 15.07
N SER A 39 -1.50 3.05 14.95
CA SER A 39 -1.51 4.38 14.33
C SER A 39 -0.79 4.38 12.98
N PRO A 40 -1.39 4.95 11.91
CA PRO A 40 -0.77 5.01 10.60
C PRO A 40 0.36 6.04 10.60
N LEU A 41 1.54 5.60 10.20
CA LEU A 41 2.77 6.39 10.20
C LEU A 41 3.07 6.94 8.80
N ALA A 42 2.91 6.12 7.76
CA ALA A 42 3.08 6.54 6.38
C ALA A 42 2.24 5.67 5.45
N TRP A 43 1.65 6.27 4.43
CA TRP A 43 1.01 5.55 3.34
C TRP A 43 1.37 6.21 2.02
N LYS A 44 1.40 5.41 0.96
CA LYS A 44 1.56 5.91 -0.40
C LYS A 44 0.78 5.01 -1.34
N SER A 45 0.20 5.63 -2.36
CA SER A 45 -0.36 4.94 -3.51
C SER A 45 0.29 5.50 -4.77
N LYS A 46 0.65 4.62 -5.70
CA LYS A 46 1.30 4.96 -6.97
C LYS A 46 0.64 4.15 -8.08
N LYS A 47 0.14 4.85 -9.11
CA LYS A 47 -0.28 4.22 -10.36
C LYS A 47 0.96 3.67 -11.07
N GLN A 48 0.95 2.39 -11.42
CA GLN A 48 2.04 1.79 -12.18
C GLN A 48 2.13 2.41 -13.57
N ALA A 49 3.34 2.60 -14.07
CA ALA A 49 3.57 3.21 -15.38
C ALA A 49 3.21 2.23 -16.52
N ALA A 50 3.38 0.94 -16.26
CA ALA A 50 3.03 -0.14 -17.17
C ALA A 50 1.64 -0.72 -16.85
N VAL A 51 1.01 -1.33 -17.86
CA VAL A 51 -0.21 -2.11 -17.71
C VAL A 51 0.19 -3.50 -17.24
N SER A 52 -0.27 -3.93 -16.05
CA SER A 52 -0.03 -5.30 -15.56
C SER A 52 -1.14 -6.21 -16.08
N TRP A 53 -0.77 -7.40 -16.55
CA TRP A 53 -1.70 -8.39 -17.08
C TRP A 53 -2.11 -9.45 -16.04
N SER A 54 -1.50 -9.39 -14.86
CA SER A 54 -1.78 -10.25 -13.71
C SER A 54 -1.54 -9.50 -12.39
N SER A 55 -2.12 -9.98 -11.29
CA SER A 55 -1.86 -9.42 -9.95
C SER A 55 -0.39 -9.56 -9.55
N THR A 56 0.28 -10.66 -9.94
CA THR A 56 1.70 -10.87 -9.65
C THR A 56 2.57 -9.79 -10.30
N GLU A 57 2.29 -9.43 -11.56
CA GLU A 57 3.00 -8.32 -12.25
C GLU A 57 2.64 -6.95 -11.69
N ALA A 58 1.48 -6.79 -11.05
CA ALA A 58 1.10 -5.56 -10.37
C ALA A 58 1.82 -5.39 -9.02
N GLU A 59 2.29 -6.48 -8.41
CA GLU A 59 3.05 -6.48 -7.16
C GLU A 59 4.57 -6.33 -7.34
N LEU A 60 5.07 -6.57 -8.57
CA LEU A 60 6.47 -6.32 -8.97
C LEU A 60 6.74 -4.82 -9.21
#